data_AF-A0A0Q9Z9M4-F1
#
_entry.id   AF-A0A0Q9Z9M4-F1
#
_cell.length_a   1.000
_cell.length_b   1.000
_cell.length_c   1.000
_cell.angle_alpha   90.00
_cell.angle_beta   90.00
_cell.angle_gamma   90.00
#
_symmetry.space_group_name_H-M   'P 1'
#
loop_
_entity.id
_entity.type
_entity.pdbx_description
1 polymer ?
#
loop_
_entity_poly.entity_id
_entity_poly.type
_entity_poly.pdbx_seq_one_letter_code
_entity_poly.pdbx_strand_id
1 'polypeptide(L)'
;MRTQRISGNHFSFNSFLAIISFFIIAPLTAQDEPEISVGGALRYNYNLSSWKDGQKNRGGDFGYDIFRINFDAKYKGIYLNAEYRLYSDAFGGGVMKQGWMGYKFNDLDEIQIGLTQVPFGIQQYNSHNWFFNLTYYVGLEDDHDMGIKYIHAGEKYEYHLAFFKGAEELAFGSNTESSASRYSYDVVGRNKEINQFNGKFVYKFGEKAANRLGVSAQYGGLYNLDTKETGDHYGLAAHYEITQNRWNLKAQVLTAAHNPINAEGETRESLTFGAYGFPYEVAADFNLYSLAISRNVPVNLGPVSNLEFYNDFGYMQKHNNNFTDSYMNVTGVLVTAGQVYTYIDYAAGYNHSWLGGDFVDDFAEGIPDAKWEARFNINIGYYF
;
A
#
# COMPACT_ATOMS: atom_id res chain seq x y z
N MET A 1 13.34 -15.20 49.08
CA MET A 1 12.41 -14.09 48.78
C MET A 1 11.74 -14.40 47.46
N ARG A 2 10.42 -14.55 47.46
CA ARG A 2 9.60 -14.87 46.28
C ARG A 2 9.50 -13.63 45.39
N THR A 3 9.97 -13.72 44.16
CA THR A 3 9.66 -12.76 43.09
C THR A 3 8.35 -13.18 42.44
N GLN A 4 7.34 -12.31 42.56
CA GLN A 4 6.03 -12.48 41.94
C GLN A 4 6.16 -12.36 40.42
N ARG A 5 5.64 -13.37 39.71
CA ARG A 5 5.33 -13.27 38.27
C ARG A 5 4.10 -12.37 38.12
N ILE A 6 4.25 -11.31 37.34
CA ILE A 6 3.12 -10.52 36.86
C ILE A 6 2.49 -11.34 35.73
N SER A 7 1.26 -11.78 35.95
CA SER A 7 0.44 -12.50 34.98
C SER A 7 0.06 -11.57 33.83
N GLY A 8 0.33 -12.02 32.59
CA GLY A 8 -0.12 -11.35 31.38
C GLY A 8 -1.65 -11.24 31.34
N ASN A 9 -2.13 -10.05 31.03
CA ASN A 9 -3.54 -9.85 30.68
C ASN A 9 -3.81 -10.53 29.34
N HIS A 10 -4.42 -11.71 29.39
CA HIS A 10 -5.05 -12.30 28.23
C HIS A 10 -6.18 -11.37 27.77
N PHE A 11 -6.02 -10.73 26.62
CA PHE A 11 -7.12 -10.10 25.90
C PHE A 11 -8.12 -11.21 25.53
N SER A 12 -9.17 -11.36 26.33
CA SER A 12 -10.14 -12.44 26.17
C SER A 12 -10.97 -12.26 24.90
N PHE A 13 -11.20 -13.38 24.22
CA PHE A 13 -11.88 -13.58 22.93
C PHE A 13 -13.37 -13.16 22.87
N ASN A 14 -13.87 -12.45 23.89
CA ASN A 14 -15.29 -12.12 24.04
C ASN A 14 -15.73 -10.79 23.41
N SER A 15 -14.82 -10.04 22.78
CA SER A 15 -15.13 -8.74 22.16
C SER A 15 -15.68 -8.83 20.73
N PHE A 16 -15.69 -10.01 20.10
CA PHE A 16 -16.04 -10.16 18.68
C PHE A 16 -17.56 -10.15 18.40
N LEU A 17 -18.41 -10.27 19.43
CA LEU A 17 -19.86 -10.45 19.28
C LEU A 17 -20.72 -9.22 19.65
N ALA A 18 -20.11 -8.13 20.14
CA ALA A 18 -20.87 -7.00 20.69
C ALA A 18 -21.19 -5.86 19.69
N ILE A 19 -20.60 -5.85 18.49
CA ILE A 19 -20.73 -4.72 17.53
C ILE A 19 -21.87 -4.92 16.51
N ILE A 20 -22.54 -6.07 16.48
CA ILE A 20 -23.56 -6.37 15.44
C ILE A 20 -24.97 -5.81 15.78
N SER A 21 -25.21 -5.30 16.99
CA SER A 21 -26.59 -5.16 17.48
C SER A 21 -27.24 -3.76 17.41
N PHE A 22 -26.74 -2.82 16.60
CA PHE A 22 -27.45 -1.54 16.40
C PHE A 22 -27.35 -1.00 14.96
N PHE A 23 -28.19 -1.52 14.07
CA PHE A 23 -28.59 -0.80 12.86
C PHE A 23 -30.12 -0.78 12.77
N ILE A 24 -30.69 0.36 13.17
CA ILE A 24 -32.08 0.71 12.87
C ILE A 24 -32.10 1.04 11.37
N ILE A 25 -32.76 0.17 10.60
CA ILE A 25 -32.88 0.25 9.14
C ILE A 25 -33.74 1.46 8.79
N ALA A 26 -33.14 2.51 8.23
CA ALA A 26 -33.86 3.47 7.40
C ALA A 26 -34.11 2.80 6.03
N PRO A 27 -35.30 2.94 5.43
CA PRO A 27 -35.56 2.38 4.11
C PRO A 27 -34.81 3.20 3.06
N LEU A 28 -33.61 2.76 2.66
CA LEU A 28 -33.05 3.17 1.38
C LEU A 28 -33.85 2.48 0.27
N THR A 29 -34.30 3.25 -0.72
CA THR A 29 -34.82 2.70 -1.97
C THR A 29 -33.68 1.97 -2.68
N ALA A 30 -33.64 0.65 -2.54
CA ALA A 30 -32.67 -0.19 -3.23
C ALA A 30 -33.12 -0.45 -4.67
N GLN A 31 -32.18 -0.61 -5.59
CA GLN A 31 -32.47 -0.98 -6.97
C GLN A 31 -32.94 -2.44 -7.06
N ASP A 32 -33.93 -2.69 -7.93
CA ASP A 32 -34.56 -4.00 -8.10
C ASP A 32 -33.85 -4.88 -9.15
N GLU A 33 -33.03 -4.29 -10.02
CA GLU A 33 -32.25 -5.00 -11.03
C GLU A 33 -30.75 -4.97 -10.68
N PRO A 34 -30.00 -6.05 -10.98
CA PRO A 34 -28.56 -6.07 -10.79
C PRO A 34 -27.86 -5.16 -11.81
N GLU A 35 -27.04 -4.24 -11.31
CA GLU A 35 -26.16 -3.38 -12.10
C GLU A 35 -24.74 -3.96 -12.07
N ILE A 36 -24.06 -4.03 -13.22
CA ILE A 36 -22.67 -4.48 -13.33
C ILE A 36 -21.92 -3.56 -14.29
N SER A 37 -20.80 -3.01 -13.83
CA SER A 37 -19.79 -2.35 -14.64
C SER A 37 -18.52 -3.21 -14.65
N VAL A 38 -17.93 -3.38 -15.84
CA VAL A 38 -16.68 -4.10 -16.03
C VAL A 38 -15.68 -3.14 -16.63
N GLY A 39 -14.55 -2.97 -15.96
CA GLY A 39 -13.41 -2.20 -16.46
C GLY A 39 -12.16 -3.08 -16.54
N GLY A 40 -11.09 -2.52 -17.07
CA GLY A 40 -9.81 -3.22 -17.09
C GLY A 40 -8.65 -2.39 -17.58
N ALA A 41 -7.49 -3.03 -17.65
CA ALA A 41 -6.31 -2.46 -18.29
C ALA A 41 -5.37 -3.54 -18.82
N LEU A 42 -4.65 -3.20 -19.88
CA LEU A 42 -3.49 -3.95 -20.38
C LEU A 42 -2.28 -3.03 -20.38
N ARG A 43 -1.19 -3.47 -19.74
CA ARG A 43 0.04 -2.68 -19.58
C ARG A 43 1.29 -3.42 -20.03
N TYR A 44 2.27 -2.66 -20.48
CA TYR A 44 3.61 -3.11 -20.83
C TYR A 44 4.65 -2.16 -20.23
N ASN A 45 5.84 -2.69 -19.92
CA ASN A 45 6.98 -1.89 -19.48
C ASN A 45 8.16 -2.05 -20.42
N TYR A 46 8.78 -0.92 -20.78
CA TYR A 46 10.18 -0.88 -21.16
C TYR A 46 11.01 -0.50 -19.94
N ASN A 47 12.11 -1.21 -19.67
CA ASN A 47 13.01 -0.87 -18.58
C ASN A 47 14.49 -1.02 -18.95
N LEU A 48 15.30 -0.09 -18.41
CA LEU A 48 16.76 -0.04 -18.53
C LEU A 48 17.34 0.33 -17.16
N SER A 49 17.98 -0.64 -16.52
CA SER A 49 18.48 -0.58 -15.14
C SER A 49 20.01 -0.50 -15.13
N SER A 50 20.58 0.40 -14.33
CA SER A 50 22.02 0.65 -14.27
C SER A 50 22.84 -0.55 -13.76
N TRP A 51 22.23 -1.42 -12.93
CA TRP A 51 22.87 -2.59 -12.33
C TRP A 51 22.76 -3.88 -13.15
N LYS A 52 22.10 -3.86 -14.31
CA LYS A 52 21.90 -5.05 -15.16
C LYS A 52 22.69 -4.96 -16.46
N ASP A 53 23.94 -5.42 -16.45
CA ASP A 53 24.85 -5.36 -17.61
C ASP A 53 24.26 -5.99 -18.88
N GLY A 54 23.63 -7.16 -18.76
CA GLY A 54 22.98 -7.82 -19.89
C GLY A 54 21.86 -6.97 -20.51
N GLN A 55 21.07 -6.29 -19.68
CA GLN A 55 20.01 -5.39 -20.13
C GLN A 55 20.59 -4.13 -20.80
N LYS A 56 21.65 -3.54 -20.22
CA LYS A 56 22.36 -2.41 -20.82
C LYS A 56 22.92 -2.75 -22.20
N ASN A 57 23.52 -3.93 -22.35
CA ASN A 57 24.09 -4.39 -23.63
C ASN A 57 23.04 -4.57 -24.73
N ARG A 58 21.78 -4.85 -24.37
CA ARG A 58 20.65 -4.94 -25.32
C ARG A 58 19.92 -3.61 -25.53
N GLY A 59 20.26 -2.58 -24.75
CA GLY A 59 19.58 -1.30 -24.80
C GLY A 59 18.19 -1.33 -24.15
N GLY A 60 18.03 -2.10 -23.06
CA GLY A 60 16.76 -2.24 -22.33
C GLY A 60 15.96 -3.47 -22.74
N ASP A 61 14.91 -3.76 -21.97
CA ASP A 61 13.97 -4.85 -22.25
C ASP A 61 12.54 -4.30 -22.27
N PHE A 62 11.73 -4.70 -23.25
CA PHE A 62 10.30 -4.39 -23.34
C PHE A 62 9.48 -5.66 -23.10
N GLY A 63 8.54 -5.61 -22.17
CA GLY A 63 7.81 -6.79 -21.72
C GLY A 63 6.41 -6.49 -21.19
N TYR A 64 5.68 -7.57 -20.94
CA TYR A 64 4.37 -7.56 -20.30
C TYR A 64 4.46 -7.07 -18.85
N ASP A 65 3.55 -6.17 -18.45
CA ASP A 65 3.40 -5.73 -17.06
C ASP A 65 2.20 -6.44 -16.43
N ILE A 66 0.98 -6.06 -16.83
CA ILE A 66 -0.25 -6.67 -16.33
C ILE A 66 -1.37 -6.71 -17.35
N PHE A 67 -2.30 -7.62 -17.09
CA PHE A 67 -3.68 -7.57 -17.53
C PHE A 67 -4.56 -7.56 -16.28
N ARG A 68 -5.49 -6.61 -16.17
CA ARG A 68 -6.42 -6.53 -15.04
C ARG A 68 -7.86 -6.43 -15.50
N ILE A 69 -8.76 -6.94 -14.66
CA ILE A 69 -10.21 -6.78 -14.79
C ILE A 69 -10.77 -6.28 -13.46
N ASN A 70 -11.67 -5.31 -13.55
CA ASN A 70 -12.36 -4.69 -12.43
C ASN A 70 -13.86 -4.91 -12.56
N PHE A 71 -14.53 -5.19 -11.45
CA PHE A 71 -15.98 -5.34 -11.36
C PHE A 71 -16.53 -4.40 -10.30
N ASP A 72 -17.49 -3.58 -10.69
CA ASP A 72 -18.38 -2.87 -9.77
C ASP A 72 -19.78 -3.40 -9.99
N ALA A 73 -20.36 -4.06 -8.99
CA ALA A 73 -21.71 -4.59 -9.07
C ALA A 73 -22.58 -4.09 -7.94
N LYS A 74 -23.88 -3.92 -8.18
CA LYS A 74 -24.83 -3.42 -7.19
C LYS A 74 -26.13 -4.19 -7.32
N TYR A 75 -26.61 -4.78 -6.22
CA TYR A 75 -27.94 -5.40 -6.18
C TYR A 75 -28.58 -5.27 -4.80
N LYS A 76 -29.83 -4.81 -4.74
CA LYS A 76 -30.62 -4.67 -3.51
C LYS A 76 -29.88 -3.95 -2.37
N GLY A 77 -29.20 -2.85 -2.69
CA GLY A 77 -28.50 -2.00 -1.72
C GLY A 77 -27.13 -2.52 -1.27
N ILE A 78 -26.77 -3.76 -1.61
CA ILE A 78 -25.42 -4.30 -1.45
C ILE A 78 -24.64 -4.03 -2.73
N TYR A 79 -23.38 -3.67 -2.59
CA TYR A 79 -22.49 -3.49 -3.73
C TYR A 79 -21.20 -4.28 -3.54
N LEU A 80 -20.56 -4.62 -4.66
CA LEU A 80 -19.34 -5.39 -4.76
C LEU A 80 -18.33 -4.54 -5.53
N ASN A 81 -17.10 -4.53 -5.04
CA ASN A 81 -15.96 -4.08 -5.81
C ASN A 81 -14.90 -5.18 -5.79
N ALA A 82 -14.39 -5.54 -6.96
CA ALA A 82 -13.35 -6.55 -7.11
C ALA A 82 -12.37 -6.17 -8.23
N GLU A 83 -11.08 -6.39 -7.98
CA GLU A 83 -10.02 -6.23 -8.97
C GLU A 83 -9.07 -7.42 -8.93
N TYR A 84 -8.99 -8.12 -10.06
CA TYR A 84 -8.02 -9.18 -10.29
C TYR A 84 -6.94 -8.71 -11.25
N ARG A 85 -5.68 -9.03 -10.94
CA ARG A 85 -4.53 -8.71 -11.77
C ARG A 85 -3.77 -9.98 -12.11
N LEU A 86 -3.50 -10.15 -13.39
CA LEU A 86 -2.62 -11.16 -13.91
C LEU A 86 -1.26 -10.53 -14.20
N TYR A 87 -0.27 -10.82 -13.36
CA TYR A 87 1.14 -10.56 -13.65
C TYR A 87 1.76 -11.78 -14.34
N SER A 88 3.01 -11.66 -14.80
CA SER A 88 3.77 -12.85 -15.23
C SER A 88 4.01 -13.79 -14.04
N ASP A 89 4.17 -15.09 -14.28
CA ASP A 89 4.49 -16.06 -13.21
C ASP A 89 5.78 -15.71 -12.46
N ALA A 90 6.74 -15.07 -13.15
CA ALA A 90 7.97 -14.55 -12.55
C ALA A 90 7.75 -13.34 -11.62
N PHE A 91 6.52 -12.84 -11.50
CA PHE A 91 6.13 -11.68 -10.71
C PHE A 91 4.84 -11.95 -9.91
N GLY A 92 4.78 -13.12 -9.28
CA GLY A 92 3.67 -13.52 -8.41
C GLY A 92 2.44 -14.06 -9.13
N GLY A 93 2.39 -13.98 -10.46
CA GLY A 93 1.29 -14.50 -11.26
C GLY A 93 -0.03 -13.77 -11.01
N GLY A 94 -1.11 -14.54 -10.85
CA GLY A 94 -2.46 -14.00 -10.66
C GLY A 94 -2.78 -13.66 -9.21
N VAL A 95 -3.13 -12.40 -8.92
CA VAL A 95 -3.43 -11.91 -7.58
C VAL A 95 -4.76 -11.14 -7.53
N MET A 96 -5.46 -11.26 -6.40
CA MET A 96 -6.57 -10.37 -6.06
C MET A 96 -5.99 -9.12 -5.42
N LYS A 97 -6.15 -7.94 -6.03
CA LYS A 97 -5.73 -6.67 -5.40
C LYS A 97 -6.71 -6.23 -4.33
N GLN A 98 -8.00 -6.35 -4.63
CA GLN A 98 -9.08 -6.00 -3.71
C GLN A 98 -10.33 -6.78 -4.08
N GLY A 99 -11.16 -7.07 -3.08
CA GLY A 99 -12.38 -7.85 -3.26
C GLY A 99 -13.24 -7.77 -2.01
N TRP A 100 -14.30 -6.99 -2.06
CA TRP A 100 -15.12 -6.71 -0.88
C TRP A 100 -16.56 -6.39 -1.24
N MET A 101 -17.46 -6.70 -0.30
CA MET A 101 -18.86 -6.32 -0.37
C MET A 101 -19.09 -5.13 0.55
N GLY A 102 -19.95 -4.21 0.14
CA GLY A 102 -20.26 -3.01 0.89
C GLY A 102 -21.76 -2.73 1.00
N TYR A 103 -22.09 -1.91 1.99
CA TYR A 103 -23.43 -1.37 2.20
C TYR A 103 -23.32 0.11 2.55
N LYS A 104 -24.10 0.93 1.83
CA LYS A 104 -24.19 2.38 2.08
C LYS A 104 -25.36 2.65 3.00
N PHE A 105 -25.09 3.23 4.17
CA PHE A 105 -26.13 3.68 5.10
C PHE A 105 -26.80 4.96 4.60
N ASN A 106 -26.03 5.81 3.94
CA ASN A 106 -26.45 7.04 3.27
C ASN A 106 -25.38 7.45 2.24
N ASP A 107 -25.45 8.68 1.72
CA ASP A 107 -24.50 9.17 0.70
C ASP A 107 -23.06 9.38 1.23
N LEU A 108 -22.88 9.47 2.54
CA LEU A 108 -21.62 9.75 3.21
C LEU A 108 -21.06 8.54 3.95
N ASP A 109 -21.91 7.68 4.50
CA ASP A 109 -21.53 6.60 5.40
C ASP A 109 -21.70 5.22 4.77
N GLU A 110 -20.65 4.41 4.83
CA GLU A 110 -20.67 3.04 4.34
C GLU A 110 -19.81 2.09 5.17
N ILE A 111 -20.10 0.80 5.03
CA ILE A 111 -19.30 -0.31 5.57
C ILE A 111 -18.88 -1.23 4.43
N GLN A 112 -17.66 -1.74 4.51
CA GLN A 112 -17.05 -2.70 3.59
C GLN A 112 -16.56 -3.91 4.38
N ILE A 113 -16.71 -5.11 3.81
CA ILE A 113 -16.20 -6.38 4.36
C ILE A 113 -15.52 -7.20 3.26
N GLY A 114 -14.30 -7.66 3.52
CA GLY A 114 -13.49 -8.44 2.58
C GLY A 114 -12.04 -7.97 2.57
N LEU A 115 -11.39 -8.12 1.42
CA LEU A 115 -10.03 -7.61 1.16
C LEU A 115 -10.13 -6.13 0.78
N THR A 116 -9.94 -5.23 1.74
CA THR A 116 -10.15 -3.78 1.56
C THR A 116 -8.89 -2.98 1.83
N GLN A 117 -8.73 -1.85 1.14
CA GLN A 117 -7.59 -0.95 1.36
C GLN A 117 -7.49 -0.50 2.83
N VAL A 118 -6.33 -0.66 3.45
CA VAL A 118 -5.97 -0.22 4.79
C VAL A 118 -5.95 1.31 4.86
N PRO A 119 -6.74 1.96 5.74
CA PRO A 119 -6.82 3.41 5.82
C PRO A 119 -5.62 4.01 6.57
N PHE A 120 -4.48 4.13 5.87
CA PHE A 120 -3.25 4.68 6.42
C PHE A 120 -2.61 5.68 5.45
N GLY A 121 -2.06 6.77 5.98
CA GLY A 121 -1.35 7.79 5.20
C GLY A 121 -2.17 8.44 4.08
N ILE A 122 -1.47 8.98 3.08
CA ILE A 122 -2.04 9.46 1.81
C ILE A 122 -2.54 8.26 1.01
N GLN A 123 -3.75 8.38 0.45
CA GLN A 123 -4.38 7.32 -0.34
C GLN A 123 -4.98 7.88 -1.63
N GLN A 124 -5.06 7.10 -2.71
CA GLN A 124 -4.42 5.79 -2.88
C GLN A 124 -2.92 5.90 -3.18
N TYR A 125 -2.49 7.00 -3.80
CA TYR A 125 -1.12 7.19 -4.28
C TYR A 125 -0.44 8.34 -3.51
N ASN A 126 0.62 8.05 -2.78
CA ASN A 126 1.46 9.03 -2.09
C ASN A 126 2.37 9.80 -3.07
N SER A 127 2.49 9.31 -4.29
CA SER A 127 3.34 9.86 -5.35
C SER A 127 2.55 10.04 -6.66
N HIS A 128 3.22 10.49 -7.72
CA HIS A 128 2.66 10.68 -9.06
C HIS A 128 3.24 9.71 -10.10
N ASN A 129 4.30 8.99 -9.75
CA ASN A 129 5.03 8.09 -10.64
C ASN A 129 4.48 6.65 -10.61
N TRP A 130 5.01 5.77 -11.48
CA TRP A 130 4.57 4.38 -11.58
C TRP A 130 5.04 3.48 -10.42
N PHE A 131 6.17 3.80 -9.78
CA PHE A 131 6.83 3.00 -8.76
C PHE A 131 6.32 3.22 -7.34
N PHE A 132 5.33 4.10 -7.14
CA PHE A 132 4.88 4.55 -5.83
C PHE A 132 6.01 5.24 -5.02
N ASN A 133 5.86 5.42 -3.70
CA ASN A 133 6.91 5.91 -2.81
C ASN A 133 7.50 4.75 -1.97
N LEU A 134 8.52 5.02 -1.14
CA LEU A 134 9.07 4.04 -0.19
C LEU A 134 7.99 3.44 0.72
N THR A 135 6.93 4.21 1.02
CA THR A 135 5.79 3.74 1.82
C THR A 135 5.12 2.50 1.24
N TYR A 136 5.15 2.34 -0.09
CA TYR A 136 4.56 1.18 -0.76
C TYR A 136 5.30 -0.11 -0.42
N TYR A 137 6.63 -0.07 -0.49
CA TYR A 137 7.49 -1.24 -0.28
C TYR A 137 7.60 -1.70 1.18
N VAL A 138 6.94 -1.01 2.11
CA VAL A 138 6.91 -1.36 3.53
C VAL A 138 5.48 -1.51 4.07
N GLY A 139 4.49 -1.69 3.18
CA GLY A 139 3.10 -1.98 3.56
C GLY A 139 2.29 -0.79 4.07
N LEU A 140 2.72 0.44 3.78
CA LEU A 140 2.10 1.66 4.33
C LEU A 140 1.52 2.59 3.24
N GLU A 141 1.44 2.12 2.00
CA GLU A 141 0.79 2.78 0.85
C GLU A 141 0.17 1.70 -0.05
N ASP A 142 -1.01 1.99 -0.61
CA ASP A 142 -1.81 1.06 -1.44
C ASP A 142 -1.89 -0.38 -0.92
N ASP A 143 -2.03 -0.51 0.40
CA ASP A 143 -2.10 -1.79 1.10
C ASP A 143 -3.55 -2.24 1.35
N HIS A 144 -3.85 -3.54 1.26
CA HIS A 144 -5.19 -4.14 1.34
C HIS A 144 -5.18 -5.39 2.22
N ASP A 145 -6.08 -5.38 3.21
CA ASP A 145 -6.14 -6.42 4.25
C ASP A 145 -7.54 -7.04 4.38
N MET A 146 -7.60 -8.22 4.99
CA MET A 146 -8.83 -8.98 5.24
C MET A 146 -9.55 -8.46 6.49
N GLY A 147 -10.64 -7.71 6.31
CA GLY A 147 -11.30 -7.06 7.43
C GLY A 147 -12.64 -6.41 7.15
N ILE A 148 -13.00 -5.51 8.06
CA ILE A 148 -14.19 -4.67 8.01
C ILE A 148 -13.72 -3.21 8.11
N LYS A 149 -14.25 -2.35 7.24
CA LYS A 149 -13.92 -0.93 7.19
C LYS A 149 -15.19 -0.09 7.12
N TYR A 150 -15.29 0.88 8.01
CA TYR A 150 -16.28 1.94 7.99
C TYR A 150 -15.67 3.21 7.38
N ILE A 151 -16.44 3.90 6.54
CA ILE A 151 -16.04 5.14 5.89
C ILE A 151 -17.13 6.19 6.11
N HIS A 152 -16.72 7.39 6.52
CA HIS A 152 -17.49 8.62 6.39
C HIS A 152 -16.79 9.55 5.41
N ALA A 153 -17.44 9.88 4.29
CA ALA A 153 -16.88 10.66 3.18
C ALA A 153 -17.47 12.08 3.08
N GLY A 154 -17.40 12.86 4.15
CA GLY A 154 -17.90 14.23 4.18
C GLY A 154 -17.05 15.24 3.38
N GLU A 155 -17.67 16.37 3.02
CA GLU A 155 -17.02 17.46 2.28
C GLU A 155 -15.94 18.18 3.10
N LYS A 156 -16.14 18.30 4.41
CA LYS A 156 -15.20 18.96 5.35
C LYS A 156 -14.37 17.99 6.16
N TYR A 157 -14.96 16.85 6.52
CA TYR A 157 -14.34 15.81 7.34
C TYR A 157 -14.53 14.46 6.67
N GLU A 158 -13.44 13.72 6.53
CA GLU A 158 -13.43 12.34 6.06
C GLU A 158 -12.73 11.50 7.13
N TYR A 159 -13.30 10.36 7.49
CA TYR A 159 -12.66 9.46 8.44
C TYR A 159 -13.01 8.01 8.18
N HIS A 160 -12.01 7.16 8.36
CA HIS A 160 -12.11 5.73 8.15
C HIS A 160 -11.73 5.03 9.44
N LEU A 161 -12.48 3.99 9.80
CA LEU A 161 -12.20 3.10 10.92
C LEU A 161 -12.22 1.68 10.41
N ALA A 162 -11.18 0.91 10.68
CA ALA A 162 -11.10 -0.47 10.20
C ALA A 162 -10.59 -1.41 11.28
N PHE A 163 -11.03 -2.67 11.17
CA PHE A 163 -10.45 -3.81 11.86
C PHE A 163 -10.09 -4.87 10.83
N PHE A 164 -8.84 -5.31 10.84
CA PHE A 164 -8.32 -6.36 9.98
C PHE A 164 -7.97 -7.58 10.81
N LYS A 165 -8.51 -8.74 10.40
CA LYS A 165 -8.23 -10.01 11.08
C LYS A 165 -6.79 -10.46 10.83
N GLY A 166 -6.24 -10.08 9.68
CA GLY A 166 -4.86 -10.20 9.27
C GLY A 166 -4.68 -9.68 7.85
N ALA A 167 -3.46 -9.85 7.35
CA ALA A 167 -3.04 -9.54 5.99
C ALA A 167 -3.80 -10.34 4.89
N GLU A 168 -3.25 -10.39 3.68
CA GLU A 168 -3.73 -11.27 2.60
C GLU A 168 -3.48 -12.78 2.94
N GLU A 169 -4.41 -13.39 3.68
CA GLU A 169 -4.40 -14.83 3.98
C GLU A 169 -5.07 -15.64 2.87
N LEU A 170 -4.26 -16.42 2.15
CA LEU A 170 -4.71 -17.28 1.05
C LEU A 170 -4.73 -18.77 1.43
N ALA A 171 -4.08 -19.13 2.54
CA ALA A 171 -3.95 -20.51 2.99
C ALA A 171 -4.45 -20.68 4.43
N PHE A 172 -5.59 -21.33 4.60
CA PHE A 172 -6.24 -21.54 5.90
C PHE A 172 -5.60 -22.67 6.73
N GLY A 173 -4.29 -22.63 6.91
CA GLY A 173 -3.52 -23.58 7.72
C GLY A 173 -3.07 -22.99 9.05
N SER A 174 -2.90 -23.85 10.07
CA SER A 174 -2.52 -23.41 11.42
C SER A 174 -1.06 -22.96 11.54
N ASN A 175 -0.16 -23.58 10.76
CA ASN A 175 1.28 -23.33 10.77
C ASN A 175 1.78 -22.95 9.36
N THR A 176 0.89 -22.46 8.51
CA THR A 176 1.24 -22.06 7.14
C THR A 176 1.72 -20.61 7.15
N GLU A 177 2.89 -20.41 6.57
CA GLU A 177 3.48 -19.09 6.36
C GLU A 177 2.62 -18.27 5.40
N SER A 178 2.57 -16.96 5.64
CA SER A 178 1.96 -16.01 4.71
C SER A 178 2.71 -16.07 3.37
N SER A 179 2.00 -16.36 2.28
CA SER A 179 2.58 -16.45 0.92
C SER A 179 3.06 -15.09 0.42
N ALA A 180 4.29 -14.95 -0.08
CA ALA A 180 4.73 -13.72 -0.74
C ALA A 180 4.04 -13.47 -2.10
N SER A 181 3.33 -14.45 -2.68
CA SER A 181 2.60 -14.30 -3.95
C SER A 181 1.24 -13.63 -3.72
N ARG A 182 1.29 -12.31 -3.52
CA ARG A 182 0.20 -11.45 -3.06
C ARG A 182 0.35 -10.04 -3.64
N TYR A 183 -0.67 -9.19 -3.53
CA TYR A 183 -0.59 -7.80 -4.04
C TYR A 183 0.10 -6.86 -3.05
N SER A 184 -0.34 -6.94 -1.80
CA SER A 184 0.09 -6.07 -0.71
C SER A 184 1.45 -6.43 -0.15
N TYR A 185 2.22 -5.44 0.30
CA TYR A 185 3.46 -5.69 1.02
C TYR A 185 3.16 -5.85 2.50
N ASP A 186 3.11 -7.09 2.95
CA ASP A 186 2.83 -7.43 4.35
C ASP A 186 4.02 -8.16 4.97
N VAL A 187 3.98 -8.32 6.29
CA VAL A 187 4.86 -9.26 7.00
C VAL A 187 4.54 -10.70 6.55
N VAL A 188 5.58 -11.41 6.08
CA VAL A 188 5.50 -12.80 5.63
C VAL A 188 6.49 -13.71 6.38
N GLY A 189 6.51 -15.00 6.02
CA GLY A 189 7.38 -15.99 6.64
C GLY A 189 6.87 -16.42 8.02
N ARG A 190 7.73 -16.31 9.04
CA ARG A 190 7.45 -16.84 10.39
C ARG A 190 6.59 -15.95 11.28
N ASN A 191 6.38 -14.69 10.89
CA ASN A 191 5.50 -13.75 11.56
C ASN A 191 4.25 -13.47 10.71
N LYS A 192 3.12 -13.23 11.38
CA LYS A 192 1.83 -12.92 10.74
C LYS A 192 1.17 -11.73 11.42
N GLU A 193 0.76 -10.75 10.63
CA GLU A 193 -0.07 -9.65 11.10
C GLU A 193 -1.48 -10.15 11.40
N ILE A 194 -1.94 -9.86 12.62
CA ILE A 194 -3.27 -10.27 13.09
C ILE A 194 -3.93 -9.19 13.93
N ASN A 195 -5.26 -9.10 13.82
CA ASN A 195 -6.10 -8.27 14.68
C ASN A 195 -5.64 -6.80 14.76
N GLN A 196 -5.50 -6.16 13.60
CA GLN A 196 -5.09 -4.77 13.48
C GLN A 196 -6.31 -3.84 13.52
N PHE A 197 -6.20 -2.74 14.26
CA PHE A 197 -7.11 -1.60 14.19
C PHE A 197 -6.45 -0.44 13.47
N ASN A 198 -7.18 0.21 12.57
CA ASN A 198 -6.71 1.40 11.85
C ASN A 198 -7.73 2.52 11.97
N GLY A 199 -7.21 3.74 12.09
CA GLY A 199 -8.00 4.96 12.07
C GLY A 199 -7.33 6.00 11.19
N LYS A 200 -8.10 6.66 10.33
CA LYS A 200 -7.66 7.80 9.52
C LYS A 200 -8.67 8.92 9.63
N PHE A 201 -8.17 10.14 9.73
CA PHE A 201 -8.97 11.36 9.71
C PHE A 201 -8.35 12.37 8.75
N VAL A 202 -9.18 13.04 7.96
CA VAL A 202 -8.78 14.08 7.00
C VAL A 202 -9.69 15.29 7.16
N TYR A 203 -9.08 16.44 7.39
CA TYR A 203 -9.71 17.75 7.36
C TYR A 203 -9.50 18.43 6.00
N LYS A 204 -10.60 18.77 5.33
CA LYS A 204 -10.62 19.38 3.99
C LYS A 204 -10.97 20.86 4.11
N PHE A 205 -10.19 21.72 3.45
CA PHE A 205 -10.42 23.18 3.51
C PHE A 205 -9.86 23.95 2.30
N GLY A 206 -10.24 25.21 2.22
CA GLY A 206 -9.78 26.16 1.21
C GLY A 206 -10.77 26.32 0.05
N GLU A 207 -10.91 27.57 -0.41
CA GLU A 207 -11.80 27.92 -1.53
C GLU A 207 -11.06 27.96 -2.88
N LYS A 208 -9.79 28.41 -2.86
CA LYS A 208 -8.94 28.58 -4.06
C LYS A 208 -8.00 27.42 -4.31
N ALA A 209 -7.75 26.62 -3.28
CA ALA A 209 -6.89 25.46 -3.30
C ALA A 209 -7.59 24.37 -2.50
N ALA A 210 -7.59 23.14 -3.01
CA ALA A 210 -8.11 21.98 -2.30
C ALA A 210 -7.04 21.49 -1.34
N ASN A 211 -7.18 21.83 -0.06
CA ASN A 211 -6.26 21.40 1.00
C ASN A 211 -6.83 20.20 1.73
N ARG A 212 -6.00 19.21 2.03
CA ARG A 212 -6.31 18.05 2.85
C ARG A 212 -5.22 17.90 3.90
N LEU A 213 -5.57 18.01 5.18
CA LEU A 213 -4.67 17.72 6.30
C LEU A 213 -5.15 16.44 6.96
N GLY A 214 -4.31 15.42 7.07
CA GLY A 214 -4.73 14.14 7.61
C GLY A 214 -3.74 13.54 8.60
N VAL A 215 -4.29 12.65 9.44
CA VAL A 215 -3.55 11.82 10.38
C VAL A 215 -4.04 10.38 10.28
N SER A 216 -3.17 9.43 10.58
CA SER A 216 -3.52 8.01 10.60
C SER A 216 -2.77 7.28 11.71
N ALA A 217 -3.41 6.24 12.24
CA ALA A 217 -2.81 5.36 13.23
C ALA A 217 -3.20 3.91 12.93
N GLN A 218 -2.27 2.99 13.17
CA GLN A 218 -2.52 1.56 13.15
C GLN A 218 -1.86 0.88 14.35
N TYR A 219 -2.52 -0.15 14.88
CA TYR A 219 -2.00 -0.98 15.96
C TYR A 219 -2.55 -2.40 15.81
N GLY A 220 -1.66 -3.40 15.80
CA GLY A 220 -2.02 -4.79 15.61
C GLY A 220 -1.05 -5.75 16.29
N GLY A 221 -1.32 -7.04 16.16
CA GLY A 221 -0.48 -8.11 16.69
C GLY A 221 0.41 -8.74 15.63
N LEU A 222 1.61 -9.14 16.02
CA LEU A 222 2.53 -9.96 15.22
C LEU A 222 2.62 -11.37 15.81
N TYR A 223 1.88 -12.32 15.25
CA TYR A 223 1.90 -13.72 15.70
C TYR A 223 3.08 -14.47 15.09
N ASN A 224 3.94 -15.02 15.94
CA ASN A 224 5.07 -15.84 15.50
C ASN A 224 4.68 -17.33 15.49
N LEU A 225 4.95 -18.01 14.37
CA LEU A 225 4.56 -19.40 14.15
C LEU A 225 5.37 -20.41 15.00
N ASP A 226 6.59 -20.07 15.39
CA ASP A 226 7.48 -20.95 16.17
C ASP A 226 7.24 -20.82 17.68
N THR A 227 7.24 -19.59 18.19
CA THR A 227 7.04 -19.32 19.63
C THR A 227 5.57 -19.42 20.02
N LYS A 228 4.65 -19.23 19.06
CA LYS A 228 3.19 -19.12 19.27
C LYS A 228 2.79 -17.95 20.17
N GLU A 229 3.67 -16.97 20.29
CA GLU A 229 3.43 -15.73 21.03
C GLU A 229 3.06 -14.61 20.06
N THR A 230 2.31 -13.63 20.55
CA THR A 230 1.89 -12.45 19.78
C THR A 230 2.63 -11.23 20.32
N GLY A 231 3.55 -10.71 19.51
CA GLY A 231 4.10 -9.37 19.67
C GLY A 231 3.13 -8.30 19.17
N ASP A 232 3.61 -7.07 19.02
CA ASP A 232 2.81 -5.96 18.51
C ASP A 232 3.51 -5.21 17.37
N HIS A 233 2.74 -4.46 16.61
CA HIS A 233 3.25 -3.47 15.67
C HIS A 233 2.34 -2.25 15.68
N TYR A 234 2.91 -1.09 15.34
CA TYR A 234 2.15 0.14 15.24
C TYR A 234 2.73 1.09 14.19
N GLY A 235 1.88 1.98 13.71
CA GLY A 235 2.28 3.06 12.81
C GLY A 235 1.49 4.32 13.10
N LEU A 236 2.14 5.48 12.96
CA LEU A 236 1.52 6.80 13.07
C LEU A 236 1.96 7.64 11.88
N ALA A 237 1.01 8.32 11.24
CA ALA A 237 1.29 9.18 10.09
C ALA A 237 0.58 10.53 10.20
N ALA A 238 1.22 11.57 9.67
CA ALA A 238 0.61 12.86 9.38
C ALA A 238 0.94 13.25 7.94
N HIS A 239 -0.05 13.80 7.23
CA HIS A 239 0.11 14.16 5.84
C HIS A 239 -0.66 15.42 5.47
N TYR A 240 -0.19 16.06 4.40
CA TYR A 240 -0.82 17.22 3.81
C TYR A 240 -0.79 17.13 2.29
N GLU A 241 -1.93 17.40 1.66
CA GLU A 241 -2.08 17.48 0.22
C GLU A 241 -2.67 18.85 -0.15
N ILE A 242 -2.15 19.46 -1.21
CA ILE A 242 -2.70 20.67 -1.79
C ILE A 242 -2.76 20.55 -3.30
N THR A 243 -3.94 20.81 -3.86
CA THR A 243 -4.11 21.03 -5.30
C THR A 243 -4.52 22.46 -5.56
N GLN A 244 -3.73 23.18 -6.35
CA GLN A 244 -4.03 24.55 -6.75
C GLN A 244 -3.69 24.77 -8.22
N ASN A 245 -4.70 25.14 -9.01
CA ASN A 245 -4.60 25.31 -10.45
C ASN A 245 -4.07 24.03 -11.12
N ARG A 246 -2.82 24.07 -11.59
CA ARG A 246 -2.15 22.97 -12.29
C ARG A 246 -1.15 22.23 -11.41
N TRP A 247 -0.99 22.63 -10.15
CA TRP A 247 -0.01 22.06 -9.23
C TRP A 247 -0.69 21.14 -8.23
N ASN A 248 -0.05 20.01 -7.96
CA ASN A 248 -0.37 19.15 -6.82
C ASN A 248 0.91 18.95 -6.00
N LEU A 249 0.79 19.08 -4.67
CA LEU A 249 1.85 18.79 -3.72
C LEU A 249 1.32 17.88 -2.63
N LYS A 250 2.14 16.89 -2.26
CA LYS A 250 1.88 15.91 -1.21
C LYS A 250 3.11 15.85 -0.29
N ALA A 251 2.88 15.89 1.01
CA ALA A 251 3.93 15.71 2.00
C ALA A 251 3.42 14.79 3.11
N GLN A 252 4.23 13.83 3.53
CA GLN A 252 3.89 12.90 4.59
C GLN A 252 5.11 12.55 5.44
N VAL A 253 4.88 12.44 6.74
CA VAL A 253 5.80 11.86 7.72
C VAL A 253 5.08 10.75 8.47
N LEU A 254 5.79 9.65 8.70
CA LEU A 254 5.31 8.56 9.54
C LEU A 254 6.43 7.94 10.35
N THR A 255 6.03 7.21 11.39
CA THR A 255 6.87 6.30 12.17
C THR A 255 6.17 4.95 12.25
N ALA A 256 6.94 3.87 12.16
CA ALA A 256 6.46 2.50 12.27
C ALA A 256 7.42 1.69 13.13
N ALA A 257 6.86 0.77 13.91
CA ALA A 257 7.62 -0.15 14.75
C ALA A 257 7.00 -1.53 14.75
N HIS A 258 7.84 -2.55 14.79
CA HIS A 258 7.46 -3.96 14.74
C HIS A 258 8.20 -4.74 15.83
N ASN A 259 7.45 -5.26 16.80
CA ASN A 259 7.98 -5.90 18.00
C ASN A 259 7.63 -7.40 18.02
N PRO A 260 8.16 -8.24 17.10
CA PRO A 260 7.83 -9.66 17.06
C PRO A 260 8.45 -10.40 18.26
N ILE A 261 7.79 -11.48 18.68
CA ILE A 261 8.35 -12.42 19.67
C ILE A 261 8.94 -13.62 18.93
N ASN A 262 10.05 -13.38 18.24
CA ASN A 262 10.80 -14.40 17.51
C ASN A 262 11.49 -15.40 18.45
N ALA A 263 11.85 -16.57 17.92
CA ALA A 263 12.51 -17.62 18.67
C ALA A 263 13.89 -17.16 19.20
N GLU A 264 14.39 -17.84 20.22
CA GLU A 264 15.70 -17.51 20.79
C GLU A 264 16.81 -17.66 19.73
N GLY A 265 17.60 -16.60 19.55
CA GLY A 265 18.68 -16.55 18.55
C GLY A 265 18.27 -15.96 17.20
N GLU A 266 16.98 -15.74 16.95
CA GLU A 266 16.50 -15.05 15.76
C GLU A 266 16.49 -13.52 15.98
N THR A 267 16.83 -12.77 14.93
CA THR A 267 16.83 -11.30 14.97
C THR A 267 15.43 -10.75 15.22
N ARG A 268 15.36 -9.58 15.84
CA ARG A 268 14.14 -8.76 15.96
C ARG A 268 14.31 -7.38 15.33
N GLU A 269 15.48 -7.13 14.73
CA GLU A 269 15.85 -5.84 14.14
C GLU A 269 15.33 -5.70 12.71
N SER A 270 14.96 -6.80 12.07
CA SER A 270 14.34 -6.86 10.74
C SER A 270 13.20 -7.87 10.70
N LEU A 271 12.28 -7.67 9.75
CA LEU A 271 11.21 -8.62 9.42
C LEU A 271 11.22 -8.88 7.92
N THR A 272 10.76 -10.07 7.54
CA THR A 272 10.52 -10.39 6.13
C THR A 272 9.18 -9.81 5.69
N PHE A 273 9.20 -8.92 4.71
CA PHE A 273 8.03 -8.47 3.96
C PHE A 273 7.96 -9.19 2.63
N GLY A 274 6.76 -9.26 2.02
CA GLY A 274 6.66 -9.86 0.69
C GLY A 274 5.42 -9.48 -0.09
N ALA A 275 5.64 -9.23 -1.38
CA ALA A 275 4.60 -9.12 -2.40
C ALA A 275 5.13 -9.65 -3.73
N TYR A 276 4.24 -9.92 -4.68
CA TYR A 276 4.60 -10.33 -6.05
C TYR A 276 5.51 -11.57 -6.14
N GLY A 277 5.46 -12.45 -5.14
CA GLY A 277 6.27 -13.65 -5.05
C GLY A 277 7.67 -13.43 -4.49
N PHE A 278 8.01 -12.21 -4.06
CA PHE A 278 9.35 -11.85 -3.61
C PHE A 278 9.37 -11.43 -2.14
N PRO A 279 9.96 -12.25 -1.25
CA PRO A 279 10.25 -11.84 0.12
C PRO A 279 11.59 -11.07 0.21
N TYR A 280 11.66 -10.07 1.09
CA TYR A 280 12.87 -9.32 1.44
C TYR A 280 12.77 -8.78 2.87
N GLU A 281 13.89 -8.36 3.43
CA GLU A 281 13.98 -7.82 4.78
C GLU A 281 13.76 -6.32 4.82
N VAL A 282 13.00 -5.89 5.82
CA VAL A 282 12.72 -4.49 6.16
C VAL A 282 13.11 -4.28 7.62
N ALA A 283 13.71 -3.14 7.93
CA ALA A 283 13.99 -2.74 9.31
C ALA A 283 12.71 -2.77 10.16
N ALA A 284 12.79 -3.29 11.38
CA ALA A 284 11.65 -3.39 12.29
C ALA A 284 11.09 -2.00 12.64
N ASP A 285 11.99 -1.05 12.91
CA ASP A 285 11.64 0.29 13.38
C ASP A 285 12.24 1.37 12.47
N PHE A 286 11.39 2.29 12.00
CA PHE A 286 11.80 3.36 11.09
C PHE A 286 10.89 4.58 11.13
N ASN A 287 11.44 5.72 10.69
CA ASN A 287 10.66 6.88 10.25
C ASN A 287 10.71 6.95 8.72
N LEU A 288 9.63 7.43 8.11
CA LEU A 288 9.58 7.61 6.67
C LEU A 288 9.03 9.00 6.33
N TYR A 289 9.72 9.67 5.42
CA TYR A 289 9.42 11.02 4.95
C TYR A 289 9.22 10.99 3.44
N SER A 290 8.16 11.63 2.96
CA SER A 290 7.89 11.73 1.52
C SER A 290 7.44 13.13 1.15
N LEU A 291 7.90 13.56 -0.03
CA LEU A 291 7.54 14.84 -0.63
C LEU A 291 7.39 14.63 -2.14
N ALA A 292 6.22 14.97 -2.66
CA ALA A 292 5.85 14.77 -4.04
C ALA A 292 5.25 16.05 -4.61
N ILE A 293 5.66 16.44 -5.81
CA ILE A 293 5.15 17.60 -6.52
C ILE A 293 4.93 17.27 -7.99
N SER A 294 3.81 17.73 -8.54
CA SER A 294 3.50 17.61 -9.95
C SER A 294 2.91 18.88 -10.53
N ARG A 295 3.01 18.99 -11.86
CA ARG A 295 2.38 20.04 -12.63
C ARG A 295 1.76 19.50 -13.92
N ASN A 296 0.46 19.71 -14.05
CA ASN A 296 -0.28 19.42 -15.27
C ASN A 296 -0.05 20.50 -16.35
N VAL A 297 0.25 20.05 -17.56
CA VAL A 297 0.44 20.89 -18.76
C VAL A 297 -0.48 20.35 -19.87
N PRO A 298 -1.67 20.94 -20.03
CA PRO A 298 -2.55 20.61 -21.15
C PRO A 298 -1.87 20.93 -22.47
N VAL A 299 -1.97 20.01 -23.42
CA VAL A 299 -1.39 20.13 -24.77
C VAL A 299 -2.41 19.71 -25.82
N ASN A 300 -2.17 20.08 -27.08
CA ASN A 300 -2.97 19.64 -28.22
C ASN A 300 -2.04 18.99 -29.26
N LEU A 301 -1.58 17.77 -28.97
CA LEU A 301 -0.60 17.03 -29.77
C LEU A 301 -1.20 15.69 -30.22
N GLY A 302 -2.04 15.73 -31.25
CA GLY A 302 -2.74 14.54 -31.72
C GLY A 302 -3.62 13.95 -30.61
N PRO A 303 -3.45 12.67 -30.23
CA PRO A 303 -4.23 12.07 -29.14
C PRO A 303 -3.77 12.54 -27.76
N VAL A 304 -2.57 13.14 -27.62
CA VAL A 304 -2.03 13.56 -26.32
C VAL A 304 -2.71 14.85 -25.87
N SER A 305 -3.38 14.78 -24.72
CA SER A 305 -4.15 15.88 -24.14
C SER A 305 -3.46 16.54 -22.94
N ASN A 306 -2.58 15.82 -22.25
CA ASN A 306 -1.92 16.32 -21.06
C ASN A 306 -0.54 15.70 -20.84
N LEU A 307 0.37 16.51 -20.30
CA LEU A 307 1.66 16.10 -19.75
C LEU A 307 1.70 16.52 -18.29
N GLU A 308 1.77 15.56 -17.36
CA GLU A 308 1.96 15.83 -15.94
C GLU A 308 3.41 15.54 -15.56
N PHE A 309 4.18 16.60 -15.35
CA PHE A 309 5.58 16.50 -14.93
C PHE A 309 5.66 16.43 -13.42
N TYR A 310 6.48 15.54 -12.88
CA TYR A 310 6.58 15.34 -11.43
C TYR A 310 8.00 15.02 -10.95
N ASN A 311 8.20 15.25 -9.66
CA ASN A 311 9.31 14.70 -8.90
C ASN A 311 8.78 14.26 -7.52
N ASP A 312 9.06 13.01 -7.18
CA ASP A 312 8.62 12.37 -5.94
C ASP A 312 9.85 11.82 -5.21
N PHE A 313 10.01 12.22 -3.95
CA PHE A 313 11.11 11.83 -3.08
C PHE A 313 10.61 11.05 -1.86
N GLY A 314 11.39 10.04 -1.45
CA GLY A 314 11.17 9.23 -0.26
C GLY A 314 12.48 9.03 0.50
N TYR A 315 12.40 9.08 1.83
CA TYR A 315 13.51 8.79 2.74
C TYR A 315 13.00 7.92 3.89
N MET A 316 13.61 6.75 4.06
CA MET A 316 13.38 5.85 5.18
C MET A 316 14.60 5.89 6.11
N GLN A 317 14.38 6.48 7.28
CA GLN A 317 15.35 6.55 8.36
C GLN A 317 15.18 5.35 9.28
N LYS A 318 16.16 4.45 9.30
CA LYS A 318 16.14 3.24 10.12
C LYS A 318 16.56 3.60 11.55
N HIS A 319 15.90 3.05 12.56
CA HIS A 319 16.24 3.36 13.96
C HIS A 319 17.46 2.59 14.46
N ASN A 320 17.73 1.41 13.88
CA ASN A 320 18.93 0.66 14.18
C ASN A 320 20.17 1.36 13.58
N ASN A 321 21.07 1.86 14.43
CA ASN A 321 22.25 2.63 14.02
C ASN A 321 23.30 1.80 13.24
N ASN A 322 23.19 0.47 13.23
CA ASN A 322 24.04 -0.38 12.39
C ASN A 322 23.47 -0.54 10.98
N PHE A 323 22.22 -0.15 10.76
CA PHE A 323 21.60 -0.21 9.45
C PHE A 323 21.83 1.08 8.68
N THR A 324 21.87 0.99 7.35
CA THR A 324 22.07 2.15 6.49
C THR A 324 20.75 2.57 5.87
N ASP A 325 20.37 3.83 6.01
CA ASP A 325 19.12 4.39 5.51
C ASP A 325 18.86 4.15 4.00
N SER A 326 17.58 4.24 3.63
CA SER A 326 17.10 4.02 2.25
C SER A 326 16.49 5.29 1.66
N TYR A 327 16.74 5.54 0.37
CA TYR A 327 16.21 6.69 -0.34
C TYR A 327 15.65 6.30 -1.70
N MET A 328 14.67 7.08 -2.15
CA MET A 328 14.05 6.97 -3.46
C MET A 328 13.83 8.35 -4.04
N ASN A 329 14.15 8.55 -5.31
CA ASN A 329 13.76 9.73 -6.06
C ASN A 329 13.30 9.34 -7.45
N VAL A 330 12.07 9.71 -7.81
CA VAL A 330 11.54 9.49 -9.16
C VAL A 330 11.22 10.83 -9.79
N THR A 331 11.79 11.07 -10.96
CA THR A 331 11.46 12.23 -11.80
C THR A 331 10.90 11.71 -13.11
N GLY A 332 9.77 12.25 -13.56
CA GLY A 332 9.12 11.73 -14.74
C GLY A 332 8.03 12.61 -15.31
N VAL A 333 7.34 12.04 -16.28
CA VAL A 333 6.16 12.62 -16.91
C VAL A 333 5.11 11.54 -17.16
N LEU A 334 3.87 11.84 -16.79
CA LEU A 334 2.69 11.07 -17.19
C LEU A 334 2.10 11.70 -18.44
N VAL A 335 2.04 10.92 -19.51
CA VAL A 335 1.43 11.29 -20.79
C VAL A 335 0.02 10.71 -20.85
N THR A 336 -0.98 11.59 -20.99
CA THR A 336 -2.38 11.19 -21.19
C THR A 336 -2.75 11.30 -22.66
N ALA A 337 -3.19 10.20 -23.26
CA ALA A 337 -3.62 10.13 -24.65
C ALA A 337 -4.90 9.29 -24.81
N GLY A 338 -6.07 9.92 -24.65
CA GLY A 338 -7.35 9.22 -24.57
C GLY A 338 -7.33 8.21 -23.41
N GLN A 339 -7.58 6.93 -23.73
CA GLN A 339 -7.54 5.82 -22.77
C GLN A 339 -6.12 5.27 -22.50
N VAL A 340 -5.10 5.85 -23.13
CA VAL A 340 -3.70 5.46 -22.93
C VAL A 340 -3.05 6.39 -21.92
N TYR A 341 -2.46 5.80 -20.88
CA TYR A 341 -1.65 6.49 -19.88
C TYR A 341 -0.24 5.91 -19.95
N THR A 342 0.75 6.78 -20.14
CA THR A 342 2.15 6.37 -20.23
C THR A 342 3.00 7.11 -19.21
N TYR A 343 3.57 6.39 -18.25
CA TYR A 343 4.58 6.92 -17.33
C TYR A 343 5.95 6.79 -17.97
N ILE A 344 6.71 7.89 -18.00
CA ILE A 344 8.11 7.91 -18.41
C ILE A 344 8.91 8.38 -17.21
N ASP A 345 9.59 7.44 -16.56
CA ASP A 345 10.22 7.61 -15.26
C ASP A 345 11.73 7.40 -15.31
N TYR A 346 12.45 8.25 -14.59
CA TYR A 346 13.79 7.98 -14.10
C TYR A 346 13.71 7.77 -12.59
N ALA A 347 13.70 6.50 -12.17
CA ALA A 347 13.60 6.10 -10.77
C ALA A 347 14.98 5.75 -10.22
N ALA A 348 15.46 6.48 -9.23
CA ALA A 348 16.74 6.26 -8.57
C ALA A 348 16.54 5.82 -7.12
N GLY A 349 17.33 4.85 -6.66
CA GLY A 349 17.31 4.32 -5.31
C GLY A 349 18.70 4.23 -4.71
N TYR A 350 18.78 4.39 -3.38
CA TYR A 350 19.94 4.11 -2.56
C TYR A 350 19.48 3.18 -1.44
N ASN A 351 20.14 2.02 -1.28
CA ASN A 351 19.67 0.94 -0.41
C ASN A 351 18.17 0.68 -0.63
N HIS A 352 17.82 0.28 -1.85
CA HIS A 352 16.43 0.13 -2.27
C HIS A 352 16.27 -1.20 -3.00
N SER A 353 15.66 -2.19 -2.35
CA SER A 353 15.58 -3.57 -2.84
C SER A 353 15.07 -3.70 -4.28
N TRP A 354 14.17 -2.80 -4.72
CA TRP A 354 13.62 -2.82 -6.09
C TRP A 354 14.40 -2.00 -7.14
N LEU A 355 15.33 -1.14 -6.69
CA LEU A 355 16.07 -0.18 -7.51
C LEU A 355 17.59 -0.31 -7.26
N GLY A 356 18.14 -1.47 -7.62
CA GLY A 356 19.58 -1.74 -7.54
C GLY A 356 19.99 -2.48 -6.29
N GLY A 357 21.29 -2.40 -5.95
CA GLY A 357 21.84 -2.91 -4.68
C GLY A 357 21.63 -4.41 -4.46
N ASP A 358 21.38 -4.76 -3.20
CA ASP A 358 20.96 -6.09 -2.77
C ASP A 358 19.43 -6.12 -2.64
N PHE A 359 18.78 -7.05 -3.33
CA PHE A 359 17.34 -7.21 -3.21
C PHE A 359 16.93 -7.63 -1.79
N VAL A 360 17.78 -8.39 -1.11
CA VAL A 360 17.42 -9.15 0.10
C VAL A 360 17.20 -8.25 1.30
N ASP A 361 18.08 -7.30 1.59
CA ASP A 361 18.09 -6.58 2.87
C ASP A 361 18.41 -5.08 2.75
N ASP A 362 18.33 -4.50 1.55
CA ASP A 362 18.53 -3.07 1.32
C ASP A 362 17.58 -2.19 2.16
N PHE A 363 16.37 -2.66 2.49
CA PHE A 363 15.46 -1.97 3.42
C PHE A 363 15.66 -2.34 4.90
N ALA A 364 16.54 -3.29 5.21
CA ALA A 364 16.99 -3.67 6.56
C ALA A 364 18.43 -3.23 6.81
N GLU A 365 19.41 -4.14 6.87
CA GLU A 365 20.81 -3.79 7.13
C GLU A 365 21.35 -2.79 6.11
N GLY A 366 21.09 -3.05 4.82
CA GLY A 366 21.58 -2.27 3.70
C GLY A 366 23.10 -2.21 3.62
N ILE A 367 23.61 -1.58 2.57
CA ILE A 367 25.04 -1.52 2.29
C ILE A 367 25.59 -0.15 2.73
N PRO A 368 26.59 -0.11 3.63
CA PRO A 368 27.33 1.12 3.90
C PRO A 368 27.98 1.65 2.63
N ASP A 369 27.88 2.96 2.39
CA ASP A 369 28.39 3.63 1.19
C ASP A 369 27.85 3.04 -0.13
N ALA A 370 26.59 2.60 -0.13
CA ALA A 370 25.91 2.13 -1.32
C ALA A 370 25.98 3.16 -2.46
N LYS A 371 25.87 2.68 -3.70
CA LYS A 371 25.74 3.56 -4.85
C LYS A 371 24.27 3.78 -5.16
N TRP A 372 23.97 4.99 -5.62
CA TRP A 372 22.68 5.23 -6.25
C TRP A 372 22.62 4.43 -7.55
N GLU A 373 21.58 3.61 -7.64
CA GLU A 373 21.24 2.87 -8.83
C GLU A 373 19.95 3.47 -9.41
N ALA A 374 19.76 3.34 -10.72
CA ALA A 374 18.63 3.94 -11.41
C ALA A 374 18.06 3.04 -12.49
N ARG A 375 16.73 3.11 -12.64
CA ARG A 375 15.97 2.50 -13.71
C ARG A 375 15.27 3.57 -14.51
N PHE A 376 15.58 3.64 -15.80
CA PHE A 376 14.73 4.33 -16.76
C PHE A 376 13.60 3.39 -17.18
N ASN A 377 12.36 3.84 -17.04
CA ASN A 377 11.16 3.01 -17.20
C ASN A 377 10.10 3.74 -18.02
N ILE A 378 9.48 3.01 -18.94
CA ILE A 378 8.29 3.48 -19.67
C ILE A 378 7.19 2.45 -19.43
N ASN A 379 6.20 2.77 -18.60
CA ASN A 379 4.98 1.96 -18.46
C ASN A 379 3.91 2.55 -19.36
N ILE A 380 3.38 1.76 -20.29
CA ILE A 380 2.28 2.15 -21.17
C ILE A 380 1.08 1.27 -20.88
N GLY A 381 -0.07 1.89 -20.61
CA GLY A 381 -1.31 1.18 -20.31
C GLY A 381 -2.50 1.71 -21.10
N TYR A 382 -3.32 0.79 -21.63
CA TYR A 382 -4.65 1.09 -22.18
C TYR A 382 -5.71 0.66 -21.18
N TYR A 383 -6.63 1.56 -20.85
CA TYR A 383 -7.66 1.38 -19.82
C TYR A 383 -9.05 1.46 -20.44
N PHE A 384 -9.95 0.52 -20.13
CA PHE A 384 -11.27 0.44 -20.74
C PHE A 384 -12.39 0.27 -19.73
#